data_AF-A0A3M2YBH0-F1
#
_entry.id   AF-A0A3M2YBH0-F1
#
_cell.length_a   1.000
_cell.length_b   1.000
_cell.length_c   1.000
_cell.angle_alpha   90.00
_cell.angle_beta   90.00
_cell.angle_gamma   90.00
#
_symmetry.space_group_name_H-M   'P 1'
#
loop_
_entity.id
_entity.type
_entity.pdbx_description
1 polymer ?
#
loop_
_entity_poly.entity_id
_entity_poly.type
_entity_poly.pdbx_seq_one_letter_code
_entity_poly.pdbx_strand_id
1 'polypeptide(L)' 'MLPNPTLDKLQTLRLHGMIKSLGEQHATPDINDLSFDERLGLMVDREVTERE' A
#
# COMPACT_ATOMS: atom_id res chain seq x y z
N MET A 1 -7.16 -15.60 -4.33
CA MET A 1 -7.06 -15.19 -2.91
C MET A 1 -5.58 -15.20 -2.55
N LEU A 2 -4.96 -14.03 -2.40
CA LEU A 2 -3.58 -13.91 -1.94
C LEU A 2 -3.62 -13.59 -0.44
N PRO A 3 -3.27 -14.53 0.46
CA PRO A 3 -2.59 -14.14 1.68
C PRO A 3 -1.22 -13.65 1.21
N ASN A 4 -1.15 -12.37 0.89
CA ASN A 4 -0.08 -11.84 0.06
C ASN A 4 1.20 -11.85 0.91
N PRO A 5 2.27 -12.59 0.54
CA PRO A 5 3.53 -12.56 1.29
C PRO A 5 4.08 -11.13 1.43
N THR A 6 3.64 -10.21 0.58
CA THR A 6 3.87 -8.77 0.70
C THR A 6 3.23 -8.16 1.95
N LEU A 7 1.96 -8.46 2.27
CA LEU A 7 1.30 -7.95 3.49
C LEU A 7 2.00 -8.45 4.75
N ASP A 8 2.38 -9.73 4.79
CA ASP A 8 3.12 -10.30 5.93
C ASP A 8 4.49 -9.63 6.10
N LYS A 9 5.19 -9.34 5.00
CA LYS A 9 6.45 -8.59 5.00
C LYS A 9 6.25 -7.15 5.47
N LEU A 10 5.23 -6.46 4.97
CA LEU A 10 4.90 -5.10 5.39
C LEU A 10 4.55 -5.04 6.88
N GLN A 11 3.78 -6.02 7.38
CA GLN A 11 3.45 -6.16 8.80
C GLN A 11 4.71 -6.40 9.64
N THR A 12 5.61 -7.29 9.18
CA THR A 12 6.89 -7.56 9.84
C THR A 12 7.76 -6.31 9.92
N LEU A 13 7.79 -5.50 8.86
CA LEU A 13 8.51 -4.24 8.79
C LEU A 13 7.80 -3.07 9.50
N ARG A 14 6.60 -3.30 10.03
CA ARG A 14 5.75 -2.29 10.70
C ARG A 14 5.44 -1.10 9.80
N LEU A 15 5.21 -1.36 8.51
CA LEU A 15 4.84 -0.36 7.50
C LEU A 15 3.31 -0.21 7.45
N HIS A 16 2.72 0.30 8.52
CA HIS A 16 1.26 0.30 8.73
C HIS A 16 0.51 1.17 7.71
N GLY A 17 1.07 2.30 7.29
CA GLY A 17 0.49 3.16 6.26
C GLY A 17 0.53 2.48 4.89
N MET A 18 1.62 1.78 4.55
CA MET A 18 1.68 0.99 3.31
C MET A 18 0.65 -0.14 3.30
N ILE A 19 0.41 -0.80 4.45
CA ILE A 19 -0.63 -1.85 4.57
C ILE A 19 -2.01 -1.29 4.28
N LYS A 20 -2.36 -0.14 4.90
CA LYS A 20 -3.64 0.54 4.68
C LYS A 20 -3.79 0.96 3.23
N SER A 21 -2.79 1.63 2.67
CA SER A 21 -2.81 2.11 1.28
C SER A 21 -2.93 0.94 0.29
N LEU A 22 -2.22 -0.16 0.51
CA LEU A 22 -2.36 -1.34 -0.34
C LEU A 22 -3.79 -1.88 -0.31
N GLY A 23 -4.43 -1.93 0.85
CA GLY A 23 -5.84 -2.33 0.98
C GLY A 23 -6.80 -1.38 0.25
N GLU A 24 -6.58 -0.07 0.40
CA GLU A 24 -7.35 1.00 -0.27
C GLU A 24 -7.23 0.85 -1.81
N GLN A 25 -6.01 0.67 -2.33
CA GLN A 25 -5.77 0.48 -3.77
C GLN A 25 -6.53 -0.71 -4.34
N HIS A 26 -6.59 -1.86 -3.65
CA HIS A 26 -7.36 -3.02 -4.12
C HIS A 26 -8.87 -2.75 -4.19
N ALA A 27 -9.38 -1.80 -3.40
CA ALA A 27 -10.78 -1.41 -3.38
C ALA A 27 -11.12 -0.30 -4.39
N THR A 28 -10.13 0.33 -5.00
CA THR A 28 -10.28 1.43 -5.96
C THR A 28 -10.32 0.90 -7.40
N PRO A 29 -11.48 0.93 -8.11
CA PRO A 29 -11.65 0.28 -9.41
C PRO A 29 -10.74 0.81 -10.53
N ASP A 30 -10.41 2.10 -10.47
CA ASP A 30 -9.63 2.88 -11.45
C ASP A 30 -8.17 3.05 -11.04
N ILE A 31 -7.71 2.40 -9.96
CA ILE A 31 -6.32 2.52 -9.49
C ILE A 31 -5.29 2.07 -10.53
N ASN A 32 -5.70 1.22 -11.48
CA ASN A 32 -4.84 0.71 -12.53
C ASN A 32 -4.59 1.72 -13.67
N ASP A 33 -5.32 2.84 -13.70
CA ASP A 33 -5.04 3.95 -14.61
C ASP A 33 -3.77 4.70 -14.21
N LEU A 34 -3.40 4.61 -12.93
CA LEU A 34 -2.08 5.04 -12.44
C LEU A 34 -1.03 4.01 -12.81
N SER A 35 0.17 4.47 -13.14
CA SER A 35 1.35 3.63 -13.29
C SER A 35 1.70 2.94 -11.96
N PHE A 36 2.53 1.90 -12.05
CA PHE A 36 3.03 1.23 -10.84
C PHE A 36 3.76 2.20 -9.89
N ASP A 37 4.61 3.08 -10.43
CA ASP A 37 5.40 4.02 -9.63
C ASP A 37 4.51 5.05 -8.93
N GLU A 38 3.44 5.51 -9.58
CA GLU A 38 2.45 6.41 -8.97
C GLU A 38 1.70 5.72 -7.81
N ARG A 39 1.24 4.48 -8.01
CA ARG A 39 0.63 3.70 -6.94
C ARG A 39 1.60 3.46 -5.79
N LEU A 40 2.86 3.16 -6.08
CA LEU A 40 3.88 2.97 -5.04
C LEU A 40 4.14 4.28 -4.28
N GLY A 41 4.19 5.41 -4.98
CA GLY A 41 4.31 6.74 -4.38
C GLY A 41 3.21 7.00 -3.34
N LEU A 42 1.94 6.74 -3.71
CA LEU A 42 0.81 6.87 -2.78
C LEU A 42 0.95 6.00 -1.52
N MET A 43 1.51 4.79 -1.65
CA MET A 43 1.76 3.93 -0.50
C MET A 43 2.83 4.49 0.43
N VAL A 44 3.91 5.04 -0.14
CA VAL A 44 5.00 5.66 0.62
C VAL A 44 4.53 6.94 1.31
N ASP A 45 3.77 7.79 0.64
CA ASP A 45 3.22 9.03 1.22
C ASP A 45 2.30 8.73 2.41
N ARG A 46 1.44 7.70 2.29
CA ARG A 46 0.60 7.21 3.39
C ARG A 46 1.44 6.76 4.57
N GLU A 47 2.54 6.04 4.32
CA GLU A 47 3.45 5.56 5.36
C GLU A 47 4.19 6.69 6.07
N VAL A 48 4.66 7.70 5.32
CA VAL A 48 5.28 8.88 5.91
C VAL A 48 4.28 9.59 6.82
N THR A 49 3.06 9.82 6.34
CA THR A 49 1.99 10.48 7.10
C THR A 49 1.61 9.70 8.37
N GLU A 50 1.62 8.36 8.33
CA GLU A 50 1.31 7.51 9.49
C GLU A 50 2.42 7.51 10.56
N ARG A 51 3.64 7.92 10.20
CA ARG A 51 4.80 7.97 11.10
C ARG A 51 5.02 9.34 11.74
N GLU A 52 4.39 10.38 11.21
CA GLU A 52 4.36 11.72 11.81
C GLU A 52 3.48 11.75 13.07
#